data_AF-A0A7V1H6V4-F1
#
_entry.id   AF-A0A7V1H6V4-F1
#
_cell.length_a   1.000
_cell.length_b   1.000
_cell.length_c   1.000
_cell.angle_alpha   90.00
_cell.angle_beta   90.00
_cell.angle_gamma   90.00
#
_symmetry.space_group_name_H-M   'P 1'
#
loop_
_entity.id
_entity.type
_entity.pdbx_description
1 polymer ?
#
loop_
_entity_poly.entity_id
_entity_poly.type
_entity_poly.pdbx_seq_one_letter_code
_entity_poly.pdbx_strand_id
1 'polypeptide(L)'
;MDAVWSDEVESERDHNEQGEKYKKMSQKELKKKLSPLQYEVTQKGGTERPFRNEYWNNKGEGIYVDIVSGEPLFSSTDKYDSGTGWPSFTKPIELEGVVEKQEMLQDFSYPGAVLRVY
;
A
#
# COMPACT_ATOMS: atom_id res chain seq x y z
N MET A 1 -52.11 -3.52 -7.18
CA MET A 1 -50.91 -4.37 -7.35
C MET A 1 -49.79 -3.69 -6.62
N ASP A 2 -49.52 -4.19 -5.43
CA ASP A 2 -48.68 -3.57 -4.41
C ASP A 2 -47.19 -3.78 -4.68
N ALA A 3 -46.43 -2.72 -4.50
CA ALA A 3 -44.98 -2.75 -4.47
C ALA A 3 -44.53 -3.41 -3.15
N VAL A 4 -43.92 -4.60 -3.24
CA VAL A 4 -43.27 -5.25 -2.10
C VAL A 4 -42.04 -6.01 -2.59
N TRP A 5 -40.86 -5.48 -2.28
CA TRP A 5 -39.59 -6.18 -2.08
C TRP A 5 -38.69 -5.17 -1.37
N SER A 6 -38.92 -4.98 -0.06
CA SER A 6 -38.21 -5.66 1.03
C SER A 6 -36.74 -5.24 1.08
N ASP A 7 -36.55 -4.13 1.79
CA ASP A 7 -35.35 -3.72 2.50
C ASP A 7 -34.64 -4.85 3.25
N GLU A 8 -33.36 -4.59 3.48
CA GLU A 8 -32.50 -5.12 4.55
C GLU A 8 -32.00 -6.57 4.43
N VAL A 9 -30.83 -6.67 3.79
CA VAL A 9 -29.67 -7.30 4.44
C VAL A 9 -28.45 -6.38 4.25
N GLU A 10 -28.37 -5.32 5.04
CA GLU A 10 -27.10 -4.64 5.33
C GLU A 10 -26.21 -5.66 6.05
N SER A 11 -25.23 -6.23 5.34
CA SER A 11 -24.18 -7.00 6.00
C SER A 11 -23.23 -6.00 6.64
N GLU A 12 -23.48 -5.67 7.90
CA GLU A 12 -22.46 -5.13 8.80
C GLU A 12 -21.29 -6.13 8.83
N ARG A 13 -20.29 -5.88 7.99
CA ARG A 13 -18.99 -6.57 8.12
C ARG A 13 -18.22 -5.79 9.17
N ASP A 14 -17.97 -6.44 10.29
CA ASP A 14 -17.06 -5.99 11.34
C ASP A 14 -15.71 -5.57 10.75
N HIS A 15 -15.47 -4.25 10.59
CA HIS A 15 -14.18 -3.68 10.19
C HIS A 15 -13.42 -3.11 11.40
N ASN A 16 -13.36 -3.83 12.53
CA ASN A 16 -12.76 -3.29 13.75
C ASN A 16 -11.84 -4.24 14.52
N GLU A 17 -11.08 -5.10 13.84
CA GLU A 17 -10.03 -5.91 14.49
C GLU A 17 -8.59 -5.51 14.10
N GLN A 18 -8.35 -4.80 12.99
CA GLN A 18 -6.97 -4.45 12.58
C GLN A 18 -6.39 -3.20 13.28
N GLY A 19 -7.22 -2.38 13.95
CA GLY A 19 -6.80 -1.10 14.55
C GLY A 19 -5.88 -1.19 15.77
N GLU A 20 -5.75 -2.37 16.39
CA GLU A 20 -5.00 -2.57 17.64
C GLU A 20 -3.54 -3.04 17.42
N LYS A 21 -3.21 -3.59 16.24
CA LYS A 21 -1.92 -4.29 16.04
C LYS A 21 -0.76 -3.33 15.72
N TYR A 22 -1.03 -2.19 15.09
CA TYR A 22 -0.01 -1.28 14.58
C TYR A 22 -0.20 0.15 15.09
N LYS A 23 0.67 0.56 16.03
CA LYS A 23 0.61 1.89 16.65
C LYS A 23 1.01 3.00 15.66
N LYS A 24 0.09 3.93 15.41
CA LYS A 24 0.37 5.14 14.62
C LYS A 24 1.36 6.05 15.34
N MET A 25 2.54 6.26 14.75
CA MET A 25 3.56 7.17 15.27
C MET A 25 3.23 8.65 14.97
N SER A 26 3.73 9.56 15.80
CA SER A 26 3.59 11.00 15.56
C SER A 26 4.49 11.49 14.41
N GLN A 27 4.11 12.59 13.77
CA GLN A 27 4.93 13.19 12.70
C GLN A 27 6.36 13.53 13.16
N LYS A 28 6.53 13.92 14.43
CA LYS A 28 7.84 14.25 15.01
C LYS A 28 8.74 13.02 15.14
N GLU A 29 8.16 11.87 15.48
CA GLU A 29 8.87 10.58 15.53
C GLU A 29 9.20 10.09 14.12
N LEU A 30 8.26 10.21 13.19
CA LEU A 30 8.47 9.84 11.79
C LEU A 30 9.62 10.61 11.14
N LYS A 31 9.70 11.94 11.35
CA LYS A 31 10.82 12.76 10.84
C LYS A 31 12.18 12.41 11.44
N LYS A 32 12.21 11.73 12.60
CA LYS A 32 13.46 11.26 13.22
C LYS A 32 13.85 9.86 12.76
N LYS A 33 12.86 9.01 12.49
CA LYS A 33 13.06 7.60 12.10
C LYS A 33 13.29 7.44 10.60
N LEU A 34 12.58 8.20 9.78
CA LEU A 34 12.59 8.09 8.33
C LEU A 34 13.59 9.05 7.70
N SER A 35 14.16 8.62 6.57
CA SER A 35 14.88 9.53 5.68
C SER A 35 13.91 10.58 5.09
N PRO A 36 14.41 11.72 4.59
CA PRO A 36 13.57 12.73 3.96
C PRO A 36 12.72 12.17 2.81
N LEU A 37 13.29 11.29 1.99
CA LEU A 37 12.60 10.65 0.88
C LEU A 37 11.50 9.70 1.37
N GLN A 38 11.81 8.83 2.34
CA GLN A 38 10.84 7.91 2.93
C GLN A 38 9.66 8.66 3.57
N TYR A 39 9.94 9.77 4.27
CA TYR A 39 8.89 10.62 4.82
C TYR A 39 8.04 11.29 3.74
N GLU A 40 8.67 11.80 2.68
CA GLU A 40 7.96 12.41 1.56
C GLU A 40 7.04 11.41 0.84
N VAL A 41 7.52 10.19 0.62
CA VAL A 41 6.76 9.14 -0.04
C VAL A 41 5.62 8.63 0.84
N THR A 42 5.90 8.24 2.08
CA THR A 42 4.90 7.67 3.01
C THR A 42 3.87 8.69 3.49
N GLN A 43 4.29 9.93 3.80
CA GLN A 43 3.43 10.91 4.48
C GLN A 43 2.90 12.01 3.57
N LYS A 44 3.54 12.27 2.42
CA LYS A 44 3.13 13.33 1.48
C LYS A 44 2.70 12.83 0.12
N GLY A 45 2.67 11.51 -0.10
CA GLY A 45 2.33 10.92 -1.40
C GLY A 45 3.35 11.25 -2.50
N GLY A 46 4.61 11.51 -2.13
CA GLY A 46 5.70 11.67 -3.09
C GLY A 46 6.01 10.36 -3.82
N THR A 47 6.69 10.46 -4.96
CA THR A 47 7.11 9.31 -5.76
C THR A 47 8.62 9.28 -5.89
N GLU A 48 9.24 8.18 -5.49
CA GLU A 48 10.68 7.99 -5.68
C GLU A 48 11.04 7.92 -7.17
N ARG A 49 12.27 8.28 -7.51
CA ARG A 49 12.74 8.19 -8.89
C ARG A 49 12.82 6.72 -9.34
N PRO A 50 12.36 6.39 -10.56
CA PRO A 50 12.46 5.02 -11.06
C PRO A 50 13.94 4.59 -11.17
N PHE A 51 14.20 3.30 -10.94
CA PHE A 51 15.53 2.68 -10.98
C PHE A 51 16.55 3.25 -9.98
N ARG A 52 16.10 4.10 -9.04
CA ARG A 52 16.94 4.76 -8.03
C ARG A 52 16.41 4.53 -6.61
N ASN A 53 15.89 3.34 -6.38
CA ASN A 53 15.51 2.86 -5.06
C ASN A 53 16.26 1.56 -4.74
N GLU A 54 16.21 1.12 -3.50
CA GLU A 54 16.94 -0.08 -3.07
C GLU A 54 16.25 -1.38 -3.54
N TYR A 55 14.94 -1.32 -3.77
CA TYR A 55 14.10 -2.51 -3.86
C TYR A 55 13.66 -2.89 -5.27
N TRP A 56 13.81 -2.02 -6.27
CA TRP A 56 13.32 -2.28 -7.63
C TRP A 56 13.93 -3.56 -8.21
N ASN A 57 15.25 -3.74 -8.12
CA ASN A 57 15.95 -4.93 -8.59
C ASN A 57 16.30 -5.93 -7.48
N ASN A 58 15.71 -5.79 -6.28
CA ASN A 58 15.93 -6.77 -5.23
C ASN A 58 15.26 -8.10 -5.64
N LYS A 59 16.01 -9.19 -5.53
CA LYS A 59 15.59 -10.57 -5.80
C LYS A 59 15.80 -11.51 -4.60
N GLY A 60 16.19 -10.95 -3.45
CA GLY A 60 16.32 -11.72 -2.22
C GLY A 60 14.97 -12.21 -1.72
N GLU A 61 14.98 -13.40 -1.10
CA GLU A 61 13.80 -13.94 -0.43
C GLU A 61 13.51 -13.17 0.85
N GLY A 62 12.23 -12.86 1.11
CA GLY A 62 11.81 -12.14 2.30
C GLY A 62 10.43 -11.50 2.20
N ILE A 63 10.14 -10.64 3.17
CA ILE A 63 8.87 -9.92 3.29
C ILE A 63 9.15 -8.42 3.22
N TYR A 64 8.33 -7.71 2.45
CA TYR A 64 8.29 -6.26 2.39
C TYR A 64 7.29 -5.76 3.41
N VAL A 65 7.78 -4.96 4.36
CA VAL A 65 7.00 -4.39 5.45
C VAL A 65 6.86 -2.88 5.29
N ASP A 66 5.77 -2.33 5.80
CA ASP A 66 5.60 -0.90 5.99
C ASP A 66 6.72 -0.36 6.92
N ILE A 67 7.41 0.70 6.50
CA ILE A 67 8.55 1.27 7.22
C ILE A 67 8.11 2.09 8.45
N VAL A 68 6.90 2.60 8.42
CA VAL A 68 6.21 3.28 9.52
C VAL A 68 5.77 2.25 10.55
N SER A 69 4.83 1.38 10.19
CA SER A 69 4.11 0.51 11.11
C SER A 69 4.81 -0.83 11.39
N GLY A 70 5.60 -1.33 10.43
CA GLY A 70 6.16 -2.68 10.45
C GLY A 70 5.17 -3.74 9.97
N GLU A 71 4.02 -3.35 9.42
CA GLU A 71 3.02 -4.26 8.88
C GLU A 71 3.56 -5.02 7.65
N PRO A 72 3.44 -6.36 7.60
CA PRO A 72 3.75 -7.13 6.41
C PRO A 72 2.81 -6.79 5.25
N LEU A 73 3.35 -6.28 4.15
CA LEU A 73 2.56 -5.87 2.99
C LEU A 73 2.67 -6.87 1.83
N PHE A 74 3.90 -7.26 1.45
CA PHE A 74 4.13 -8.10 0.27
C PHE A 74 5.20 -9.16 0.50
N SER A 75 5.08 -10.29 -0.20
CA SER A 75 6.10 -11.35 -0.22
C SER A 75 7.01 -11.18 -1.44
N SER A 76 8.30 -11.50 -1.29
CA SER A 76 9.23 -11.61 -2.42
C SER A 76 8.79 -12.64 -3.45
N THR A 77 8.02 -13.66 -3.06
CA THR A 77 7.48 -14.68 -3.97
C THR A 77 6.49 -14.13 -4.98
N ASP A 78 5.82 -13.04 -4.61
CA ASP A 78 4.83 -12.36 -5.45
C ASP A 78 5.43 -11.15 -6.17
N LYS A 79 6.73 -10.88 -5.95
CA LYS A 79 7.47 -9.83 -6.65
C LYS A 79 7.80 -10.27 -8.07
N TYR A 80 7.61 -9.38 -9.03
CA TYR A 80 7.98 -9.58 -10.41
C TYR A 80 8.69 -8.36 -11.00
N ASP A 81 9.39 -8.54 -12.11
CA ASP A 81 10.03 -7.45 -12.84
C ASP A 81 9.05 -6.88 -13.87
N SER A 82 8.48 -5.72 -13.57
CA SER A 82 7.58 -5.00 -14.47
C SER A 82 8.30 -4.11 -15.48
N GLY A 83 9.63 -3.91 -15.33
CA GLY A 83 10.39 -2.95 -16.13
C GLY A 83 10.06 -1.47 -15.85
N THR A 84 9.22 -1.17 -14.85
CA THR A 84 8.79 0.21 -14.55
C THR A 84 9.83 1.00 -13.75
N GLY A 85 10.73 0.31 -13.05
CA GLY A 85 11.72 0.93 -12.17
C GLY A 85 11.28 1.07 -10.71
N TRP A 86 10.10 0.53 -10.36
CA TRP A 86 9.63 0.37 -8.98
C TRP A 86 9.39 -1.11 -8.64
N PRO A 87 9.43 -1.50 -7.35
CA PRO A 87 8.99 -2.81 -6.92
C PRO A 87 7.55 -3.05 -7.37
N SER A 88 7.27 -4.23 -7.94
CA SER A 88 5.94 -4.61 -8.41
C SER A 88 5.60 -6.00 -7.90
N PHE A 89 4.36 -6.15 -7.43
CA PHE A 89 3.88 -7.37 -6.80
C PHE A 89 2.53 -7.77 -7.38
N THR A 90 2.27 -9.06 -7.47
CA THR A 90 1.01 -9.58 -8.01
C THR A 90 -0.14 -9.53 -7.00
N LYS A 91 0.17 -9.63 -5.70
CA LYS A 91 -0.81 -9.58 -4.61
C LYS A 91 -0.15 -9.18 -3.27
N PRO A 92 -0.91 -8.56 -2.34
CA PRO A 92 -0.46 -8.40 -0.97
C PRO A 92 -0.48 -9.73 -0.19
N ILE A 93 0.16 -9.75 0.99
CA ILE A 93 0.11 -10.89 1.92
C ILE A 93 -1.30 -11.05 2.50
N GLU A 94 -1.91 -9.95 2.93
CA GLU A 94 -3.29 -9.88 3.41
C GLU A 94 -4.07 -8.87 2.56
N LEU A 95 -5.26 -9.25 2.09
CA LEU A 95 -6.10 -8.36 1.25
C LEU A 95 -6.61 -7.15 2.03
N GLU A 96 -6.74 -7.26 3.35
CA GLU A 96 -7.25 -6.20 4.23
C GLU A 96 -6.16 -5.18 4.62
N GLY A 97 -4.88 -5.56 4.55
CA GLY A 97 -3.74 -4.71 4.93
C GLY A 97 -3.38 -3.63 3.89
N VAL A 98 -4.03 -3.65 2.71
CA VAL A 98 -3.77 -2.66 1.65
C VAL A 98 -5.07 -2.00 1.23
N VAL A 99 -5.18 -0.70 1.49
CA VAL A 99 -6.29 0.12 1.00
C VAL A 99 -5.97 0.60 -0.40
N GLU A 100 -6.71 0.10 -1.40
CA GLU A 100 -6.61 0.60 -2.77
C GLU A 100 -7.25 1.99 -2.86
N LYS A 101 -6.44 2.98 -3.24
CA LYS A 101 -6.91 4.32 -3.57
C LYS A 101 -6.72 4.56 -5.06
N GLN A 102 -7.82 4.54 -5.81
CA GLN A 102 -7.79 4.88 -7.23
C GLN A 102 -7.55 6.38 -7.39
N GLU A 103 -6.36 6.77 -7.81
CA GLU A 103 -6.05 8.14 -8.21
C GLU A 103 -6.07 8.22 -9.73
N MET A 104 -7.09 8.89 -10.29
CA MET A 104 -7.07 9.29 -11.70
C MET A 104 -6.07 10.44 -11.84
N LEU A 105 -4.85 10.12 -12.24
CA LEU A 105 -3.87 11.11 -12.66
C LEU A 105 -4.37 11.73 -13.97
N GLN A 106 -4.89 12.97 -13.88
CA GLN A 106 -5.04 13.82 -15.06
C GLN A 106 -3.61 14.13 -15.54
N ASP A 107 -3.32 13.73 -16.77
CA ASP A 107 -2.01 13.77 -17.41
C ASP A 107 -0.92 12.92 -16.75
N PHE A 108 -0.85 11.64 -17.13
CA PHE A 108 0.27 11.00 -17.84
C PHE A 108 -0.12 9.54 -18.07
N SER A 109 -0.09 9.10 -19.33
CA SER A 109 -0.41 7.74 -19.76
C SER A 109 0.51 6.69 -19.11
N TYR A 110 0.10 6.11 -17.99
CA TYR A 110 0.57 4.81 -17.51
C TYR A 110 -0.59 4.03 -16.89
N PRO A 111 -1.13 3.01 -17.59
CA PRO A 111 -2.09 2.08 -17.00
C PRO A 111 -1.31 1.05 -16.16
N GLY A 112 -1.08 1.38 -14.90
CA GLY A 112 -0.50 0.45 -13.95
C GLY A 112 -0.92 0.84 -12.55
N ALA A 113 -1.68 -0.02 -11.88
CA ALA A 113 -1.94 0.11 -10.46
C ALA A 113 -0.58 0.13 -9.73
N VAL A 114 -0.20 1.30 -9.20
CA VAL A 114 0.99 1.41 -8.35
C VAL A 114 0.56 0.97 -6.96
N LEU A 115 0.76 -0.31 -6.62
CA LEU A 115 0.72 -0.78 -5.24
C LEU A 115 1.86 -0.08 -4.50
N ARG A 116 1.51 0.99 -3.77
CA ARG A 116 2.45 1.83 -3.02
C ARG A 116 2.81 1.07 -1.73
N VAL A 117 4.04 0.59 -1.66
CA VAL A 117 4.55 -0.17 -0.50
C VAL A 117 5.48 0.73 0.30
N TYR A 118 4.97 1.41 1.34
CA TYR A 118 5.81 1.95 2.42
C TYR A 118 5.02 2.12 3.69
#